data_AF-A0A832JMS7-F1
#
_entry.id   AF-A0A832JMS7-F1
#
_cell.length_a   1.000
_cell.length_b   1.000
_cell.length_c   1.000
_cell.angle_alpha   90.00
_cell.angle_beta   90.00
_cell.angle_gamma   90.00
#
_symmetry.space_group_name_H-M   'P 1'
#
loop_
_entity.id
_entity.type
_entity.pdbx_description
1 polymer ?
#
loop_
_entity_poly.entity_id
_entity_poly.type
_entity_poly.pdbx_seq_one_letter_code
_entity_poly.pdbx_strand_id
1 'polypeptide(L)'
;MRVYKLEFACSPSSLREALRALDSRELWGPLDSERAIEEGFRVVKLERLEVGASSVEALVRVSYKAKGRKLWSDLYDFRFTVTADGVVVTVKRVSGLGRTDPDFIVSEVARLLAQQGR
;
A
#
# COMPACT_ATOMS: atom_id res chain seq x y z
N MET A 1 7.77 0.87 -12.32
CA MET A 1 7.33 -0.38 -11.66
C MET A 1 8.30 -0.67 -10.55
N ARG A 2 7.83 -1.05 -9.36
CA ARG A 2 8.68 -1.40 -8.21
C ARG A 2 8.35 -2.81 -7.74
N VAL A 3 9.34 -3.48 -7.17
CA VAL A 3 9.21 -4.85 -6.67
C VAL A 3 9.80 -4.91 -5.26
N TYR A 4 9.06 -5.51 -4.34
CA TYR A 4 9.45 -5.73 -2.95
C TYR A 4 9.42 -7.21 -2.66
N LYS A 5 10.24 -7.63 -1.70
CA LYS A 5 10.21 -8.97 -1.12
C LYS A 5 9.96 -8.84 0.37
N LEU A 6 8.96 -9.58 0.83
CA LEU A 6 8.61 -9.69 2.24
C LEU A 6 8.99 -11.11 2.69
N GLU A 7 9.99 -11.21 3.56
CA GLU A 7 10.54 -12.48 4.06
C GLU A 7 9.69 -13.08 5.19
N PHE A 8 8.38 -13.19 4.96
CA PHE A 8 7.48 -13.90 5.87
C PHE A 8 6.45 -14.68 5.08
N ALA A 9 6.19 -15.92 5.51
CA ALA A 9 5.17 -16.76 4.92
C ALA A 9 3.79 -16.32 5.40
N CYS A 10 2.82 -16.18 4.50
CA CYS A 10 1.43 -15.92 4.84
C CYS A 10 0.49 -16.50 3.78
N SER A 11 -0.77 -16.71 4.15
CA SER A 11 -1.80 -17.14 3.19
C SER A 11 -2.34 -15.95 2.38
N PRO A 12 -2.88 -16.18 1.16
CA PRO A 12 -3.66 -15.17 0.44
C PRO A 12 -4.83 -14.61 1.27
N SER A 13 -5.43 -15.40 2.15
CA SER A 13 -6.49 -14.96 3.06
C SER A 13 -6.00 -13.94 4.08
N SER A 14 -4.82 -14.15 4.67
CA SER A 14 -4.18 -13.20 5.60
C SER A 14 -3.83 -11.89 4.88
N LEU A 15 -3.31 -11.96 3.65
CA LEU A 15 -3.07 -10.79 2.80
C LEU A 15 -4.35 -10.02 2.52
N ARG A 16 -5.44 -10.71 2.16
CA ARG A 16 -6.75 -10.10 1.95
C ARG A 16 -7.21 -9.35 3.20
N GLU A 17 -7.06 -9.94 4.37
CA GLU A 17 -7.46 -9.32 5.65
C GLU A 17 -6.61 -8.11 5.99
N ALA A 18 -5.29 -8.19 5.82
CA ALA A 18 -4.39 -7.06 6.01
C ALA A 18 -4.72 -5.89 5.06
N LEU A 19 -4.98 -6.18 3.79
CA LEU A 19 -5.39 -5.18 2.80
C LEU A 19 -6.77 -4.58 3.11
N ARG A 20 -7.71 -5.36 3.63
CA ARG A 20 -8.99 -4.82 4.11
C ARG A 20 -8.82 -3.93 5.33
N ALA A 21 -7.92 -4.28 6.25
CA ALA A 21 -7.64 -3.46 7.42
C ALA A 21 -6.92 -2.13 7.09
N LEU A 22 -6.37 -2.00 5.89
CA LEU A 22 -5.84 -0.76 5.33
C LEU A 22 -6.92 0.16 4.77
N ASP A 23 -8.09 -0.36 4.41
CA ASP A 23 -9.12 0.47 3.78
C ASP A 23 -9.58 1.58 4.73
N SER A 24 -9.61 2.80 4.20
CA SER A 24 -9.97 4.02 4.92
C SER A 24 -9.06 4.37 6.11
N ARG A 25 -7.84 3.82 6.18
CA ARG A 25 -6.86 4.22 7.20
C ARG A 25 -6.24 5.57 6.89
N GLU A 26 -6.06 6.35 7.95
CA GLU A 26 -5.27 7.58 7.93
C GLU A 26 -3.87 7.34 8.48
N LEU A 27 -2.86 7.78 7.74
CA LEU A 27 -1.45 7.59 8.06
C LEU A 27 -0.70 8.91 7.89
N TRP A 28 0.00 9.34 8.94
CA TRP A 28 0.90 10.49 8.89
C TRP A 28 2.26 10.10 8.33
N GLY A 29 2.89 11.00 7.58
CA GLY A 29 4.27 10.84 7.15
C GLY A 29 4.69 11.76 6.01
N PRO A 30 5.85 11.50 5.39
CA PRO A 30 6.44 12.38 4.39
C PRO A 30 5.66 12.39 3.07
N LEU A 31 5.52 13.57 2.49
CA LEU A 31 4.94 13.86 1.18
C LEU A 31 5.88 14.75 0.37
N ASP A 32 5.99 14.49 -0.94
CA ASP A 32 6.70 15.39 -1.85
C ASP A 32 5.81 16.57 -2.26
N SER A 33 6.23 17.78 -1.90
CA SER A 33 5.51 19.01 -2.22
C SER A 33 5.97 19.70 -3.52
N GLU A 34 6.86 19.07 -4.30
CA GLU A 34 7.67 19.60 -5.42
C GLU A 34 8.79 20.55 -4.99
N ARG A 35 8.71 21.13 -3.79
CA ARG A 35 9.73 22.04 -3.25
C ARG A 35 10.59 21.39 -2.17
N ALA A 36 9.97 20.54 -1.37
CA ALA A 36 10.58 19.83 -0.26
C ALA A 36 9.74 18.61 0.12
N ILE A 37 10.34 17.69 0.86
CA ILE A 37 9.61 16.66 1.59
C ILE A 37 9.04 17.30 2.86
N GLU A 38 7.73 17.24 3.03
CA GLU A 38 7.02 17.78 4.19
C GLU A 38 6.10 16.74 4.83
N GLU A 39 5.82 16.88 6.13
CA GLU A 39 4.86 16.06 6.85
C GLU A 39 3.42 16.34 6.36
N GLY A 40 2.65 15.28 6.15
CA GLY A 40 1.23 15.39 5.86
C GLY A 40 0.49 14.10 6.14
N PHE A 41 -0.81 14.13 5.88
CA PHE A 41 -1.66 12.96 6.08
C PHE A 41 -1.97 12.28 4.75
N ARG A 42 -2.14 10.96 4.83
CA ARG A 42 -2.47 10.06 3.72
C ARG A 42 -3.68 9.25 4.14
N VAL A 43 -4.69 9.19 3.28
CA VAL A 43 -5.86 8.34 3.43
C VAL A 43 -5.78 7.25 2.38
N VAL A 44 -5.77 6.01 2.82
CA VAL A 44 -5.72 4.84 1.94
C VAL A 44 -7.14 4.39 1.64
N LYS A 45 -7.47 4.16 0.37
CA LYS A 45 -8.75 3.58 -0.06
C LYS A 45 -8.49 2.37 -0.94
N LEU A 46 -9.13 1.26 -0.59
CA LEU A 46 -9.09 0.03 -1.39
C LEU A 46 -10.22 0.09 -2.43
N GLU A 47 -9.86 0.40 -3.68
CA GLU A 47 -10.79 0.55 -4.80
C GLU A 47 -11.22 -0.81 -5.36
N ARG A 48 -10.30 -1.79 -5.33
CA ARG A 48 -10.55 -3.15 -5.81
C ARG A 48 -9.67 -4.13 -5.05
N LEU A 49 -10.20 -5.32 -4.82
CA LEU A 49 -9.48 -6.44 -4.22
C LEU A 49 -9.91 -7.75 -4.89
N GLU A 50 -8.97 -8.44 -5.51
CA GLU A 50 -9.16 -9.73 -6.17
C GLU A 50 -8.22 -10.76 -5.55
N VAL A 51 -8.74 -11.96 -5.25
CA VAL A 51 -7.98 -13.02 -4.59
C VAL A 51 -7.94 -14.24 -5.50
N GLY A 52 -6.73 -14.64 -5.88
CA GLY A 52 -6.44 -15.88 -6.58
C GLY A 52 -5.85 -16.94 -5.66
N ALA A 53 -5.44 -18.06 -6.24
CA ALA A 53 -4.91 -19.21 -5.50
C ALA A 53 -3.58 -18.92 -4.77
N SER A 54 -2.70 -18.14 -5.39
CA SER A 54 -1.38 -17.77 -4.85
C SER A 54 -1.10 -16.27 -4.94
N SER A 55 -2.11 -15.47 -5.27
CA SER A 55 -1.93 -14.02 -5.42
C SER A 55 -3.13 -13.23 -4.93
N VAL A 56 -2.87 -12.00 -4.50
CA VAL A 56 -3.88 -11.00 -4.18
C VAL A 56 -3.57 -9.75 -4.98
N GLU A 57 -4.53 -9.26 -5.75
CA GLU A 57 -4.41 -8.02 -6.51
C GLU A 57 -5.26 -6.93 -5.84
N ALA A 58 -4.69 -5.74 -5.69
CA ALA A 58 -5.33 -4.64 -5.01
C ALA A 58 -5.11 -3.33 -5.77
N LEU A 59 -6.20 -2.66 -6.11
CA LEU A 59 -6.15 -1.29 -6.60
C LEU A 59 -6.34 -0.36 -5.42
N VAL A 60 -5.33 0.46 -5.13
CA VAL A 60 -5.26 1.29 -3.93
C VAL A 60 -5.14 2.75 -4.34
N ARG A 61 -6.11 3.58 -3.92
CA ARG A 61 -6.01 5.03 -4.00
C ARG A 61 -5.41 5.55 -2.72
N VAL A 62 -4.44 6.45 -2.84
CA VAL A 62 -3.89 7.21 -1.72
C VAL A 62 -4.26 8.66 -1.94
N SER A 63 -5.13 9.19 -1.09
CA SER A 63 -5.45 10.62 -1.06
C SER A 63 -4.55 11.30 -0.02
N TYR A 64 -3.89 12.39 -0.36
CA TYR A 64 -2.90 12.99 0.53
C TYR A 64 -2.87 14.50 0.44
N LYS A 65 -2.54 15.12 1.58
CA LYS A 65 -2.47 16.57 1.71
C LYS A 65 -1.43 16.95 2.76
N ALA A 66 -0.55 17.86 2.35
CA ALA A 66 0.32 18.59 3.26
C ALA A 66 -0.39 19.85 3.80
N LYS A 67 0.14 20.42 4.88
CA LYS A 67 -0.46 21.57 5.55
C LYS A 67 -0.61 22.75 4.59
N GLY A 68 -1.83 23.32 4.51
CA GLY A 68 -2.11 24.47 3.64
C GLY A 68 -2.10 24.17 2.13
N ARG A 69 -2.06 22.89 1.72
CA ARG A 69 -2.11 22.47 0.31
C ARG A 69 -3.49 21.93 -0.08
N LYS A 70 -3.73 21.83 -1.39
CA LYS A 70 -4.90 21.09 -1.91
C LYS A 70 -4.70 19.59 -1.71
N LEU A 71 -5.80 18.84 -1.69
CA LEU A 71 -5.78 17.38 -1.65
C LEU A 71 -5.40 16.85 -3.04
N TRP A 72 -4.50 15.88 -3.08
CA TRP A 72 -4.14 15.13 -4.28
C TRP A 72 -4.45 13.64 -4.08
N SER A 73 -4.39 12.87 -5.15
CA SER A 73 -4.44 11.41 -5.05
C SER A 73 -3.54 10.73 -6.07
N ASP A 74 -2.99 9.60 -5.65
CA ASP A 74 -2.28 8.64 -6.50
C ASP A 74 -3.05 7.32 -6.50
N LEU A 75 -3.03 6.62 -7.62
CA LEU A 75 -3.65 5.31 -7.76
C LEU A 75 -2.56 4.28 -8.08
N TYR A 76 -2.52 3.22 -7.28
CA TYR A 76 -1.53 2.15 -7.37
C TYR A 76 -2.20 0.81 -7.59
N ASP A 77 -1.65 0.02 -8.49
CA ASP A 77 -2.01 -1.37 -8.73
C ASP A 77 -0.95 -2.26 -8.09
N PHE A 78 -1.37 -3.02 -7.08
CA PHE A 78 -0.54 -3.94 -6.32
C PHE A 78 -0.87 -5.37 -6.71
N ARG A 79 0.17 -6.18 -6.92
CA ARG A 79 0.08 -7.64 -6.99
C ARG A 79 0.98 -8.24 -5.91
N PHE A 80 0.37 -8.93 -4.95
CA PHE A 80 1.04 -9.72 -3.93
C PHE A 80 1.03 -11.17 -4.38
N THR A 81 2.20 -11.78 -4.57
CA THR A 81 2.35 -13.19 -4.95
C THR A 81 2.99 -13.94 -3.79
N VAL A 82 2.26 -14.91 -3.24
CA VAL A 82 2.75 -15.79 -2.18
C VAL A 82 3.65 -16.85 -2.81
N THR A 83 4.85 -17.01 -2.26
CA THR A 83 5.83 -18.01 -2.64
C THR A 83 6.21 -18.86 -1.42
N ALA A 84 7.02 -19.90 -1.62
CA ALA A 84 7.54 -20.71 -0.51
C ALA A 84 8.39 -19.87 0.46
N ASP A 85 9.09 -18.86 -0.06
CA ASP A 85 10.05 -18.04 0.69
C ASP A 85 9.46 -16.72 1.21
N GLY A 86 8.16 -16.47 0.98
CA GLY A 86 7.47 -15.27 1.49
C GLY A 86 6.49 -14.65 0.49
N VAL A 87 6.50 -13.32 0.37
CA VAL A 87 5.62 -12.59 -0.55
C VAL A 87 6.42 -11.66 -1.46
N VAL A 88 6.22 -11.81 -2.77
CA VAL A 88 6.71 -10.85 -3.76
C VAL A 88 5.61 -9.83 -4.04
N VAL A 89 5.91 -8.55 -3.87
CA VAL A 89 4.96 -7.46 -4.12
C VAL A 89 5.40 -6.68 -5.34
N THR A 90 4.57 -6.64 -6.37
CA THR A 90 4.77 -5.77 -7.53
C THR A 90 3.84 -4.58 -7.44
N VAL A 91 4.37 -3.38 -7.65
CA VAL A 91 3.61 -2.13 -7.58
C VAL A 91 3.80 -1.30 -8.84
N LYS A 92 2.67 -0.89 -9.42
CA LYS A 92 2.61 0.02 -10.56
C LYS A 92 1.74 1.21 -10.20
N ARG A 93 2.27 2.42 -10.36
CA ARG A 93 1.43 3.63 -10.35
C ARG A 93 0.59 3.65 -11.62
N VAL A 94 -0.73 3.71 -11.46
CA VAL A 94 -1.71 3.80 -12.54
C VAL A 94 -1.94 5.27 -12.91
N SER A 95 -2.11 6.14 -11.92
CA SER A 95 -2.31 7.58 -12.11
C SER A 95 -1.89 8.39 -10.89
N GLY A 96 -1.90 9.72 -11.03
CA GLY A 96 -1.52 10.66 -9.98
C GLY A 96 -0.15 11.29 -10.20
N LEU A 97 0.21 12.18 -9.26
CA LEU A 97 1.44 12.97 -9.33
C LEU A 97 2.64 12.20 -8.79
N GLY A 98 2.42 11.10 -8.06
CA GLY A 98 3.50 10.31 -7.49
C GLY A 98 4.23 11.00 -6.35
N ARG A 99 3.52 11.85 -5.61
CA ARG A 99 4.06 12.60 -4.46
C ARG A 99 4.01 11.79 -3.17
N THR A 100 3.40 10.61 -3.22
CA THR A 100 3.49 9.59 -2.17
C THR A 100 4.32 8.43 -2.66
N ASP A 101 5.15 7.88 -1.79
CA ASP A 101 5.89 6.67 -2.08
C ASP A 101 5.03 5.44 -1.69
N PRO A 102 4.79 4.44 -2.55
CA PRO A 102 4.02 3.25 -2.19
C PRO A 102 4.66 2.37 -1.09
N ASP A 103 5.92 2.61 -0.72
CA ASP A 103 6.65 1.87 0.31
C ASP A 103 5.91 1.84 1.66
N PHE A 104 5.19 2.91 2.02
CA PHE A 104 4.42 2.94 3.28
C PHE A 104 3.27 1.93 3.27
N ILE A 105 2.63 1.69 2.12
CA ILE A 105 1.56 0.69 2.01
C ILE A 105 2.16 -0.70 2.24
N VAL A 106 3.28 -1.01 1.59
CA VAL A 106 3.97 -2.29 1.74
C VAL A 106 4.38 -2.51 3.20
N SER A 107 4.91 -1.46 3.84
CA SER A 107 5.33 -1.49 5.25
C SER A 107 4.15 -1.71 6.19
N GLU A 108 3.02 -1.05 5.94
CA GLU A 108 1.82 -1.17 6.76
C GLU A 108 1.12 -2.53 6.57
N VAL A 109 1.11 -3.08 5.35
CA VAL A 109 0.69 -4.47 5.09
C VAL A 109 1.55 -5.45 5.88
N ALA A 110 2.88 -5.33 5.81
CA ALA A 110 3.79 -6.19 6.54
C ALA A 110 3.56 -6.11 8.05
N ARG A 111 3.37 -4.89 8.58
CA ARG A 111 3.04 -4.66 10.00
C ARG A 111 1.75 -5.35 10.42
N LEU A 112 0.70 -5.25 9.61
CA LEU A 112 -0.60 -5.88 9.86
C LEU A 112 -0.51 -7.40 9.84
N LEU A 113 0.24 -7.97 8.90
CA LEU A 113 0.44 -9.42 8.81
C LEU A 113 1.22 -9.95 10.01
N ALA A 114 2.25 -9.24 10.47
CA ALA A 114 2.99 -9.59 11.68
C ALA A 114 2.12 -9.55 12.96
N GLN A 115 1.03 -8.78 12.97
CA GLN A 115 0.09 -8.73 14.09
C GLN A 115 -0.93 -9.88 14.07
N GLN A 116 -1.25 -10.43 12.90
CA GLN A 116 -2.17 -11.56 12.75
C GLN A 116 -1.55 -12.91 13.13
N GLY A 117 -0.22 -13.02 13.09
CA GLY A 117 0.51 -14.23 13.49
C GLY A 117 0.75 -14.39 14.99
N ARG A 118 0.10 -13.59 15.83
CA ARG A 118 0.11 -13.69 17.31
C ARG A 118 -1.25 -14.14 17.80
#